data_AF-A0A9Q9MHR7-F1
#
_entry.id   AF-A0A9Q9MHR7-F1
#
_cell.length_a   1.000
_cell.length_b   1.000
_cell.length_c   1.000
_cell.angle_alpha   90.00
_cell.angle_beta   90.00
_cell.angle_gamma   90.00
#
_symmetry.space_group_name_H-M   'P 1'
#
loop_
_entity.id
_entity.type
_entity.pdbx_description
1 polymer ?
#
loop_
_entity_poly.entity_id
_entity_poly.type
_entity_poly.pdbx_seq_one_letter_code
_entity_poly.pdbx_strand_id
1 'polypeptide(L)'
;MRLTMRAGASLLLGFTGIVVAGAGLNRLLDIGTCASGGPSVIARQCPEGTTLWSLLLPVGFVIWMVGLFLSEEGLVKPGTGQVVWTAGFTGGGVALLVKVLTSPIEPGAKAGLYVVAAVFIPMGLAFGVTGIVQLVRARRGDPRSRGRSTGRKPATAAGDPHLKRLHRLRSMGALTRAEFDRLKHDPATAADRLALIQQLAELKASGVLTAEEFEAKKLATLRGEHR
;
A
#
# COMPACT_ATOMS: atom_id res chain seq x y z
N MET A 1 9.01 15.29 -11.49
CA MET A 1 10.46 14.97 -11.38
C MET A 1 10.85 14.31 -10.06
N ARG A 2 10.45 14.82 -8.89
CA ARG A 2 10.82 14.20 -7.60
C ARG A 2 10.28 12.76 -7.42
N LEU A 3 9.05 12.50 -7.86
CA LEU A 3 8.42 11.17 -7.76
C LEU A 3 9.17 10.10 -8.60
N THR A 4 9.62 10.45 -9.80
CA THR A 4 10.32 9.52 -10.71
C THR A 4 11.74 9.22 -10.23
N MET A 5 12.41 10.19 -9.59
CA MET A 5 13.72 9.97 -8.98
C MET A 5 13.65 9.01 -7.78
N ARG A 6 12.66 9.17 -6.90
CA ARG A 6 12.46 8.28 -5.75
C ARG A 6 12.09 6.86 -6.19
N ALA A 7 11.18 6.74 -7.15
CA ALA A 7 10.83 5.46 -7.74
C ALA A 7 12.04 4.75 -8.36
N GLY A 8 12.86 5.48 -9.14
CA GLY A 8 14.10 4.95 -9.70
C GLY A 8 15.10 4.51 -8.63
N ALA A 9 15.32 5.32 -7.60
CA ALA A 9 16.21 4.99 -6.50
C ALA A 9 15.73 3.77 -5.71
N SER A 10 14.43 3.66 -5.43
CA SER A 10 13.80 2.51 -4.77
C SER A 10 14.01 1.21 -5.57
N LEU A 11 13.81 1.25 -6.89
CA LEU A 11 14.06 0.09 -7.76
C LEU A 11 15.54 -0.29 -7.77
N LEU A 12 16.43 0.68 -8.01
CA LEU A 12 17.87 0.43 -8.04
C LEU A 12 18.36 -0.19 -6.73
N LEU A 13 18.05 0.45 -5.60
CA LEU A 13 18.46 -0.04 -4.29
C LEU A 13 17.86 -1.42 -3.99
N GLY A 14 16.57 -1.59 -4.27
CA GLY A 14 15.86 -2.85 -4.08
C GLY A 14 16.49 -4.01 -4.87
N PHE A 15 16.73 -3.82 -6.16
CA PHE A 15 17.37 -4.82 -7.01
C PHE A 15 18.82 -5.08 -6.64
N THR A 16 19.59 -4.05 -6.29
CA THR A 16 20.96 -4.24 -5.79
C THR A 16 20.96 -5.10 -4.52
N GLY A 17 20.06 -4.84 -3.58
CA GLY A 17 19.90 -5.66 -2.37
C GLY A 17 19.58 -7.12 -2.68
N ILE A 18 18.64 -7.37 -3.61
CA ILE A 18 18.28 -8.73 -4.05
C ILE A 18 19.49 -9.45 -4.65
N VAL A 19 20.25 -8.79 -5.53
CA VAL A 19 21.43 -9.38 -6.17
C VAL A 19 22.51 -9.68 -5.13
N VAL A 20 22.77 -8.77 -4.21
CA VAL A 20 23.77 -8.94 -3.14
C VAL A 20 23.39 -10.09 -2.21
N ALA A 21 22.13 -10.14 -1.76
CA ALA A 21 21.63 -11.23 -0.93
C ALA A 21 21.67 -12.58 -1.67
N GLY A 22 21.25 -12.60 -2.94
CA GLY A 22 21.28 -13.79 -3.78
C GLY A 22 22.70 -14.31 -4.04
N ALA A 23 23.67 -13.42 -4.25
CA ALA A 23 25.07 -13.80 -4.42
C ALA A 23 25.66 -14.41 -3.14
N GLY A 24 25.40 -13.79 -1.98
CA GLY A 24 25.80 -14.32 -0.68
C GLY A 24 25.17 -15.69 -0.42
N LEU A 25 23.85 -15.82 -0.63
CA LEU A 25 23.14 -17.08 -0.46
C LEU A 25 23.67 -18.17 -1.39
N ASN A 26 23.85 -17.88 -2.68
CA ASN A 26 24.36 -18.87 -3.64
C ASN A 26 25.73 -19.40 -3.22
N ARG A 27 26.63 -18.53 -2.74
CA ARG A 27 27.94 -18.95 -2.24
C ARG A 27 27.86 -19.78 -0.96
N LEU A 28 26.97 -19.41 -0.03
CA LEU A 28 26.76 -20.22 1.18
C LEU A 28 26.22 -21.61 0.86
N LEU A 29 25.33 -21.73 -0.13
CA LEU A 29 24.80 -23.02 -0.56
C LEU A 29 25.84 -23.89 -1.24
N ASP A 30 26.77 -23.30 -1.99
CA ASP A 30 27.89 -24.02 -2.60
C ASP A 30 28.90 -24.52 -1.54
N ILE A 31 29.08 -23.77 -0.43
CA ILE A 31 29.94 -24.18 0.69
C ILE A 31 29.30 -25.31 1.50
N GLY A 32 27.98 -25.27 1.68
CA GLY A 32 27.24 -26.25 2.49
C GLY A 32 27.34 -25.95 3.99
N THR A 33 27.16 -27.00 4.80
CA THR A 33 27.21 -26.87 6.26
C THR A 33 28.65 -26.88 6.76
N CYS A 34 29.09 -25.77 7.35
CA CYS A 34 30.39 -25.64 7.99
C CYS A 34 30.22 -24.85 9.29
N ALA A 35 31.04 -25.14 10.30
CA ALA A 35 31.03 -24.42 11.56
C ALA A 35 32.45 -24.26 12.11
N SER A 36 32.77 -23.08 12.60
CA SER A 36 34.06 -22.79 13.25
C SER A 36 33.85 -22.62 14.76
N GLY A 37 34.44 -23.49 15.58
CA GLY A 37 34.73 -23.16 16.99
C GLY A 37 33.88 -23.80 18.08
N GLY A 38 33.32 -25.00 17.89
CA GLY A 38 32.62 -25.73 18.98
C GLY A 38 33.25 -27.10 19.30
N PRO A 39 33.33 -27.53 20.57
CA PRO A 39 33.83 -28.85 20.99
C PRO A 39 32.92 -30.04 20.59
N SER A 40 31.83 -29.79 19.86
CA SER A 40 30.84 -30.81 19.46
C SER A 40 30.45 -30.71 17.98
N VAL A 41 31.36 -30.23 17.14
CA VAL A 41 31.06 -29.94 15.74
C VAL A 41 31.43 -31.13 14.84
N ILE A 42 30.42 -31.89 14.41
CA ILE A 42 30.51 -32.89 13.33
C ILE A 42 30.48 -32.19 11.95
N ALA A 43 31.04 -30.99 11.84
CA ALA A 43 31.02 -30.20 10.61
C ALA A 43 32.45 -29.86 10.18
N ARG A 44 32.64 -29.74 8.87
CA ARG A 44 33.91 -29.35 8.26
C ARG A 44 34.24 -27.91 8.66
N GLN A 45 35.53 -27.61 8.82
CA GLN A 45 36.01 -26.23 8.97
C GLN A 45 35.57 -25.40 7.76
N CYS A 46 35.06 -24.19 8.02
CA CYS A 46 34.66 -23.27 6.95
C CYS A 46 35.89 -22.81 6.16
N PRO A 47 35.82 -22.74 4.82
CA PRO A 47 36.88 -22.16 4.01
C PRO A 47 37.08 -20.68 4.36
N GLU A 48 38.28 -20.15 4.11
CA GLU A 48 38.57 -18.74 4.33
C GLU A 48 37.63 -17.85 3.48
N GLY A 49 37.14 -16.76 4.08
CA GLY A 49 36.23 -15.82 3.42
C GLY A 49 34.74 -16.14 3.56
N THR A 50 34.32 -17.27 4.17
CA THR A 50 32.90 -17.55 4.45
C THR A 50 32.23 -16.43 5.24
N THR A 51 32.95 -15.76 6.15
CA THR A 51 32.43 -14.62 6.92
C THR A 51 31.97 -13.46 6.05
N LEU A 52 32.66 -13.20 4.94
CA LEU A 52 32.28 -12.13 4.03
C LEU A 52 30.99 -12.50 3.27
N TRP A 53 30.91 -13.75 2.80
CA TRP A 53 29.72 -14.28 2.12
C TRP A 53 28.50 -14.36 3.04
N SER A 54 28.70 -14.72 4.30
CA SER A 54 27.63 -14.73 5.30
C SER A 54 27.14 -13.33 5.65
N LEU A 55 28.02 -12.31 5.59
CA LEU A 55 27.65 -10.91 5.82
C LEU A 55 26.91 -10.28 4.63
N LEU A 56 27.20 -10.72 3.40
CA LEU A 56 26.51 -10.25 2.18
C LEU A 56 25.00 -10.54 2.23
N LEU A 57 24.57 -11.64 2.85
CA LEU A 57 23.17 -12.00 3.00
C LEU A 57 22.35 -10.97 3.82
N PRO A 58 22.67 -10.69 5.10
CA PRO A 58 21.93 -9.70 5.89
C PRO A 58 22.10 -8.29 5.35
N VAL A 59 23.28 -7.92 4.83
CA VAL A 59 23.49 -6.59 4.22
C VAL A 59 22.61 -6.42 2.99
N GLY A 60 22.60 -7.39 2.08
CA GLY A 60 21.73 -7.38 0.91
C GLY A 60 20.25 -7.32 1.27
N PHE A 61 19.83 -8.07 2.31
CA PHE A 61 18.46 -8.03 2.82
C PHE A 61 18.09 -6.64 3.37
N VAL A 62 18.97 -6.00 4.15
CA VAL A 62 18.73 -4.64 4.66
C VAL A 62 18.63 -3.64 3.51
N ILE A 63 19.54 -3.69 2.53
CA ILE A 63 19.50 -2.81 1.35
C ILE A 63 18.18 -3.02 0.56
N TRP A 64 17.76 -4.27 0.40
CA TRP A 64 16.49 -4.62 -0.24
C TRP A 64 15.29 -4.03 0.52
N MET A 65 15.26 -4.18 1.85
CA MET A 65 14.21 -3.60 2.71
C MET A 65 14.19 -2.08 2.64
N VAL A 66 15.35 -1.41 2.67
CA VAL A 66 15.44 0.04 2.50
C VAL A 66 14.87 0.47 1.14
N GLY A 67 15.14 -0.30 0.07
CA GLY A 67 14.59 -0.07 -1.26
C GLY A 67 13.06 -0.14 -1.29
N LEU A 68 12.47 -1.05 -0.51
CA LEU A 68 11.02 -1.15 -0.33
C LEU A 68 10.43 0.04 0.43
N PHE A 69 11.04 0.44 1.55
CA PHE A 69 10.56 1.55 2.38
C PHE A 69 10.73 2.94 1.71
N LEU A 70 11.67 3.07 0.78
CA LEU A 70 11.82 4.26 -0.07
C LEU A 70 10.68 4.45 -1.08
N SER A 71 9.87 3.41 -1.32
CA SER A 71 8.68 3.51 -2.17
C SER A 71 7.56 4.23 -1.39
N GLU A 72 7.19 5.46 -1.80
CA GLU A 72 6.17 6.29 -1.15
C GLU A 72 4.80 5.61 -1.02
N GLU A 73 4.57 4.56 -1.79
CA GLU A 73 3.30 3.86 -1.90
C GLU A 73 3.28 2.49 -1.22
N GLY A 74 4.43 2.06 -0.67
CA GLY A 74 4.59 0.82 0.09
C GLY A 74 4.07 -0.42 -0.64
N LEU A 75 3.49 -1.35 0.12
CA LEU A 75 2.83 -2.57 -0.39
C LEU A 75 1.33 -2.38 -0.67
N VAL A 76 0.77 -1.20 -0.38
CA VAL A 76 -0.69 -0.96 -0.34
C VAL A 76 -1.23 -0.52 -1.68
N LYS A 77 -0.41 0.16 -2.50
CA LYS A 77 -0.79 0.64 -3.83
C LYS A 77 0.09 0.01 -4.91
N PRO A 78 -0.40 -0.07 -6.15
CA PRO A 78 0.37 -0.64 -7.25
C PRO A 78 1.52 0.29 -7.61
N GLY A 79 2.73 -0.06 -7.15
CA GLY A 79 3.92 0.79 -7.24
C GLY A 79 5.24 0.01 -7.24
N THR A 80 6.36 0.74 -7.13
CA THR A 80 7.71 0.13 -7.19
C THR A 80 7.97 -0.86 -6.06
N GLY A 81 7.42 -0.63 -4.86
CA GLY A 81 7.54 -1.53 -3.73
C GLY A 81 6.98 -2.93 -4.04
N GLN A 82 5.85 -3.01 -4.73
CA GLN A 82 5.24 -4.28 -5.14
C GLN A 82 6.11 -5.03 -6.16
N VAL A 83 6.74 -4.32 -7.10
CA VAL A 83 7.67 -4.90 -8.08
C VAL A 83 8.89 -5.47 -7.37
N VAL A 84 9.53 -4.68 -6.50
CA VAL A 84 10.71 -5.09 -5.74
C VAL A 84 10.40 -6.25 -4.79
N TRP A 85 9.23 -6.26 -4.17
CA TRP A 85 8.76 -7.36 -3.32
C TRP A 85 8.58 -8.65 -4.12
N THR A 86 7.83 -8.57 -5.22
CA THR A 86 7.57 -9.72 -6.10
C THR A 86 8.87 -10.27 -6.68
N ALA A 87 9.76 -9.38 -7.13
CA ALA A 87 11.07 -9.79 -7.66
C ALA A 87 11.93 -10.49 -6.62
N GLY A 88 11.97 -9.98 -5.38
CA GLY A 88 12.77 -10.61 -4.32
C GLY A 88 12.21 -11.96 -3.88
N PHE A 89 10.91 -12.06 -3.62
CA PHE A 89 10.29 -13.30 -3.15
C PHE A 89 10.09 -14.33 -4.26
N THR A 90 9.38 -13.98 -5.34
CA THR A 90 9.15 -14.92 -6.44
C THR A 90 10.43 -15.18 -7.21
N GLY A 91 11.19 -14.14 -7.55
CA GLY A 91 12.47 -14.31 -8.26
C GLY A 91 13.50 -15.06 -7.43
N GLY A 92 13.66 -14.71 -6.16
CA GLY A 92 14.55 -15.44 -5.23
C GLY A 92 14.11 -16.89 -5.03
N GLY A 93 12.82 -17.14 -4.80
CA GLY A 93 12.27 -18.50 -4.65
C GLY A 93 12.47 -19.36 -5.90
N VAL A 94 12.23 -18.81 -7.09
CA VAL A 94 12.49 -19.50 -8.36
C VAL A 94 13.98 -19.76 -8.57
N ALA A 95 14.86 -18.80 -8.26
CA ALA A 95 16.30 -18.99 -8.37
C ALA A 95 16.80 -20.13 -7.45
N LEU A 96 16.30 -20.20 -6.21
CA LEU A 96 16.62 -21.30 -5.30
C LEU A 96 16.09 -22.64 -5.80
N LEU A 97 14.87 -22.67 -6.34
CA LEU A 97 14.30 -23.87 -6.94
C LEU A 97 15.14 -24.36 -8.13
N VAL A 98 15.53 -23.46 -9.04
CA VAL A 98 16.39 -23.78 -10.17
C VAL A 98 17.74 -24.31 -9.68
N LYS A 99 18.35 -23.65 -8.68
CA LYS A 99 19.62 -24.09 -8.09
C LYS A 99 19.54 -25.52 -7.53
N VAL A 100 18.47 -25.84 -6.79
CA VAL A 100 18.20 -27.19 -6.27
C VAL A 100 18.04 -28.25 -7.36
N LEU A 101 17.42 -27.89 -8.47
CA LEU A 101 17.14 -28.81 -9.57
C LEU A 101 18.35 -29.04 -10.48
N THR A 102 19.29 -28.08 -10.54
CA THR A 102 20.41 -28.08 -11.48
C THR A 102 21.76 -28.38 -10.85
N SER A 103 21.94 -28.09 -9.56
CA SER A 103 23.22 -28.25 -8.86
C SER A 103 23.20 -29.48 -7.93
N PRO A 104 24.32 -30.20 -7.79
CA PRO A 104 24.45 -31.27 -6.81
C PRO A 104 24.57 -30.69 -5.40
N ILE A 105 23.44 -30.59 -4.70
CA ILE A 105 23.36 -30.07 -3.32
C ILE A 105 23.25 -31.23 -2.33
N GLU A 106 23.89 -31.09 -1.17
CA GLU A 106 23.77 -32.03 -0.05
C GLU A 106 22.29 -32.30 0.33
N PRO A 107 21.89 -33.55 0.62
CA PRO A 107 20.48 -33.90 0.86
C PRO A 107 19.79 -33.05 1.94
N GLY A 108 20.51 -32.70 3.00
CA GLY A 108 19.98 -31.85 4.09
C GLY A 108 19.67 -30.42 3.64
N ALA A 109 20.59 -29.79 2.89
CA ALA A 109 20.39 -28.45 2.35
C ALA A 109 19.31 -28.43 1.25
N LYS A 110 19.17 -29.52 0.50
CA LYS A 110 18.15 -29.67 -0.55
C LYS A 110 16.72 -29.54 0.01
N ALA A 111 16.43 -30.20 1.13
CA ALA A 111 15.12 -30.11 1.78
C ALA A 111 14.80 -28.69 2.24
N GLY A 112 15.77 -28.01 2.87
CA GLY A 112 15.61 -26.62 3.30
C GLY A 112 15.30 -25.67 2.13
N LEU A 113 15.99 -25.83 1.01
CA LEU A 113 15.76 -25.00 -0.17
C LEU A 113 14.39 -25.24 -0.82
N TYR A 114 13.88 -26.48 -0.82
CA TYR A 114 12.51 -26.74 -1.26
C TYR A 114 11.48 -26.04 -0.37
N VAL A 115 11.66 -26.07 0.95
CA VAL A 115 10.77 -25.37 1.89
C VAL A 115 10.81 -23.86 1.65
N VAL A 116 12.00 -23.29 1.51
CA VAL A 116 12.14 -21.84 1.24
C VAL A 116 11.47 -21.48 -0.09
N ALA A 117 11.73 -22.23 -1.17
CA ALA A 117 11.09 -21.98 -2.47
C ALA A 117 9.56 -22.11 -2.39
N ALA A 118 9.05 -23.13 -1.70
CA ALA A 118 7.63 -23.37 -1.52
C ALA A 118 6.92 -22.25 -0.75
N VAL A 119 7.62 -21.53 0.14
CA VAL A 119 7.06 -20.38 0.88
C VAL A 119 7.24 -19.08 0.10
N PHE A 120 8.42 -18.85 -0.48
CA PHE A 120 8.76 -17.57 -1.12
C PHE A 120 7.98 -17.34 -2.42
N ILE A 121 7.82 -18.37 -3.25
CA ILE A 121 7.11 -18.25 -4.53
C ILE A 121 5.65 -17.77 -4.34
N PRO A 122 4.80 -18.44 -3.53
CA PRO A 122 3.42 -17.98 -3.33
C PRO A 122 3.36 -16.62 -2.63
N MET A 123 4.27 -16.35 -1.69
CA MET A 123 4.33 -15.05 -1.00
C MET A 123 4.57 -13.90 -1.98
N GLY A 124 5.51 -14.05 -2.92
CA GLY A 124 5.74 -13.01 -3.94
C GLY A 124 4.60 -12.97 -4.98
N LEU A 125 4.07 -14.14 -5.38
CA LEU A 125 3.06 -14.23 -6.42
C LEU A 125 1.73 -13.59 -6.01
N ALA A 126 1.31 -13.75 -4.75
CA ALA A 126 0.08 -13.14 -4.24
C ALA A 126 0.09 -11.61 -4.40
N PHE A 127 1.24 -10.97 -4.10
CA PHE A 127 1.41 -9.54 -4.33
C PHE A 127 1.62 -9.22 -5.82
N GLY A 128 2.36 -10.01 -6.59
CA GLY A 128 2.52 -9.78 -8.02
C GLY A 128 1.20 -9.78 -8.81
N VAL A 129 0.36 -10.79 -8.57
CA VAL A 129 -0.92 -10.97 -9.25
C VAL A 129 -1.89 -9.84 -8.91
N THR A 130 -1.98 -9.43 -7.64
CA THR A 130 -2.85 -8.31 -7.25
C THR A 130 -2.44 -7.00 -7.93
N GLY A 131 -1.14 -6.75 -8.07
CA GLY A 131 -0.60 -5.58 -8.77
C GLY A 131 -0.93 -5.59 -10.25
N ILE A 132 -0.75 -6.74 -10.92
CA ILE A 132 -1.11 -6.92 -12.33
C ILE A 132 -2.61 -6.73 -12.53
N VAL A 133 -3.46 -7.32 -11.68
CA VAL A 133 -4.91 -7.17 -11.78
C VAL A 133 -5.34 -5.71 -11.60
N GLN A 134 -4.77 -5.00 -10.63
CA GLN A 134 -5.04 -3.58 -10.43
C GLN A 134 -4.58 -2.74 -11.63
N LEU A 135 -3.40 -3.03 -12.18
CA LEU A 135 -2.88 -2.35 -13.37
C LEU A 135 -3.77 -2.61 -14.61
N VAL A 136 -4.22 -3.84 -14.80
CA VAL A 136 -5.14 -4.21 -15.88
C VAL A 136 -6.50 -3.56 -15.69
N ARG A 137 -7.04 -3.50 -14.46
CA ARG A 137 -8.29 -2.80 -14.16
C ARG A 137 -8.16 -1.29 -14.38
N ALA A 138 -7.03 -0.68 -14.01
CA ALA A 138 -6.76 0.73 -14.28
C ALA A 138 -6.69 1.02 -15.79
N ARG A 139 -6.12 0.11 -16.59
CA ARG A 139 -6.08 0.22 -18.06
C ARG A 139 -7.43 -0.04 -18.73
N ARG A 140 -8.26 -0.94 -18.16
CA ARG A 140 -9.63 -1.22 -18.63
C ARG A 140 -10.64 -0.17 -18.14
N GLY A 141 -10.28 0.58 -17.10
CA GLY A 141 -11.03 1.71 -16.57
C GLY A 141 -11.04 2.90 -17.54
N ASP A 142 -12.01 2.85 -18.44
CA ASP A 142 -12.72 3.96 -19.05
C ASP A 142 -12.16 4.66 -20.32
N PRO A 143 -12.52 4.16 -21.52
CA PRO A 143 -12.48 4.94 -22.76
C PRO A 143 -13.46 6.13 -22.80
N ARG A 144 -14.51 6.18 -21.95
CA ARG A 144 -15.50 7.27 -21.97
C ARG A 144 -15.04 8.54 -21.24
N SER A 145 -14.05 8.47 -20.36
CA SER A 145 -13.46 9.67 -19.74
C SER A 145 -12.59 10.51 -20.68
N ARG A 146 -12.28 10.02 -21.89
CA ARG A 146 -11.56 10.80 -22.93
C ARG A 146 -12.46 11.75 -23.75
N GLY A 147 -13.78 11.69 -23.59
CA GLY A 147 -14.73 12.51 -24.35
C GLY A 147 -15.14 13.85 -23.72
N ARG A 148 -14.67 14.19 -22.50
CA ARG A 148 -15.13 15.39 -21.79
C ARG A 148 -13.98 16.34 -21.44
N SER A 149 -13.18 16.69 -22.44
CA SER A 149 -12.16 17.75 -22.35
C SER A 149 -12.52 18.95 -23.21
N THR A 150 -13.65 19.57 -22.90
CA THR A 150 -13.83 21.02 -23.04
C THR A 150 -14.41 21.54 -21.71
N GLY A 151 -13.54 22.05 -20.85
CA GLY A 151 -13.90 23.02 -19.82
C GLY A 151 -14.60 22.52 -18.54
N ARG A 152 -14.04 21.58 -17.77
CA ARG A 152 -14.22 21.61 -16.30
C ARG A 152 -13.16 20.76 -15.59
N LYS A 153 -12.34 21.41 -14.75
CA LYS A 153 -11.39 20.75 -13.82
C LYS A 153 -12.10 19.64 -13.03
N PRO A 154 -11.65 18.37 -13.08
CA PRO A 154 -12.18 17.34 -12.20
C PRO A 154 -11.52 17.47 -10.82
N ALA A 155 -12.35 17.65 -9.80
CA ALA A 155 -11.96 17.53 -8.40
C ALA A 155 -11.51 16.08 -8.14
N THR A 156 -10.28 15.95 -7.67
CA THR A 156 -9.67 14.72 -7.19
C THR A 156 -10.49 14.08 -6.07
N ALA A 157 -10.46 12.76 -6.01
CA ALA A 157 -11.07 11.89 -5.00
C ALA A 157 -10.45 12.02 -3.58
N ALA A 158 -10.27 13.25 -3.12
CA ALA A 158 -10.24 13.57 -1.69
C ALA A 158 -11.68 13.99 -1.35
N GLY A 159 -12.37 13.13 -0.60
CA GLY A 159 -13.83 13.14 -0.40
C GLY A 159 -14.46 14.52 -0.44
N ASP A 160 -15.45 14.65 -1.32
CA ASP A 160 -16.22 15.86 -1.56
C ASP A 160 -16.51 16.58 -0.21
N PRO A 161 -15.97 17.80 -0.01
CA PRO A 161 -16.10 18.52 1.26
C PRO A 161 -17.56 18.74 1.64
N HIS A 162 -18.46 18.78 0.65
CA HIS A 162 -19.90 18.84 0.85
C HIS A 162 -20.43 17.55 1.52
N LEU A 163 -20.06 16.38 1.01
CA LEU A 163 -20.41 15.08 1.59
C LEU A 163 -19.85 14.91 3.01
N LYS A 164 -18.61 15.34 3.25
CA LYS A 164 -18.02 15.34 4.61
C LYS A 164 -18.83 16.22 5.57
N ARG A 165 -19.27 17.40 5.12
CA ARG A 165 -20.09 18.33 5.92
C ARG A 165 -21.48 17.76 6.22
N LEU A 166 -22.12 17.15 5.24
CA LEU A 166 -23.40 16.44 5.42
C LEU A 166 -23.30 15.29 6.43
N HIS A 167 -22.22 14.49 6.36
CA HIS A 167 -22.00 13.40 7.31
C HIS A 167 -21.79 13.90 8.74
N ARG A 168 -21.06 15.02 8.93
CA ARG A 168 -20.86 15.65 10.24
C ARG A 168 -22.18 16.15 10.83
N LEU A 169 -23.02 16.82 10.04
CA LEU A 169 -24.31 17.31 10.52
C LEU A 169 -25.27 16.16 10.88
N ARG A 170 -25.22 15.06 10.12
CA ARG A 170 -25.98 13.85 10.45
C ARG A 170 -25.49 13.20 11.74
N SER A 171 -24.18 13.11 11.99
CA SER A 171 -23.66 12.53 13.23
C SER A 171 -23.96 13.38 14.46
N MET A 172 -24.14 14.69 14.27
CA MET A 172 -24.61 15.61 15.32
C MET A 172 -26.13 15.56 15.55
N GLY A 173 -26.87 14.73 14.82
CA GLY A 173 -28.33 14.66 14.90
C GLY A 173 -29.05 15.90 14.34
N ALA A 174 -28.33 16.79 13.65
CA ALA A 174 -28.90 18.01 13.07
C ALA A 174 -29.64 17.74 11.75
N LEU A 175 -29.31 16.64 11.06
CA LEU A 175 -29.98 16.19 9.84
C LEU A 175 -30.58 14.79 10.00
N THR A 176 -31.83 14.66 9.58
CA THR A 176 -32.48 13.36 9.37
C THR A 176 -31.98 12.69 8.08
N ARG A 177 -32.26 11.39 7.93
CA ARG A 177 -31.85 10.62 6.74
C ARG A 177 -32.49 11.15 5.46
N ALA A 178 -33.76 11.54 5.51
CA ALA A 178 -34.48 12.08 4.36
C ALA A 178 -33.94 13.46 3.94
N GLU A 179 -33.59 14.32 4.89
CA GLU A 179 -32.98 15.62 4.62
C GLU A 179 -31.58 15.48 4.01
N PHE A 180 -30.80 14.52 4.50
CA PHE A 180 -29.47 14.20 3.97
C PHE A 180 -29.55 13.78 2.50
N ASP A 181 -30.49 12.89 2.17
CA ASP A 181 -30.67 12.43 0.80
C ASP A 181 -31.16 13.58 -0.10
N ARG A 182 -32.07 14.45 0.38
CA ARG A 182 -32.52 15.61 -0.40
C ARG A 182 -31.38 16.59 -0.72
N LEU A 183 -30.54 16.93 0.27
CA LEU A 183 -29.42 17.86 0.11
C LEU A 183 -28.26 17.27 -0.70
N LYS A 184 -28.15 15.94 -0.76
CA LYS A 184 -27.17 15.25 -1.63
C LYS A 184 -27.45 15.45 -3.12
N HIS A 185 -28.71 15.65 -3.51
CA HIS A 185 -29.12 15.75 -4.93
C HIS A 185 -29.13 17.18 -5.48
N ASP A 186 -29.03 18.22 -4.63
CA ASP A 186 -28.96 19.64 -5.04
C ASP A 186 -27.81 20.39 -4.32
N PRO A 187 -26.55 20.18 -4.73
CA PRO A 187 -25.39 20.77 -4.05
C PRO A 187 -25.25 22.28 -4.29
N ALA A 188 -25.87 22.83 -5.34
CA ALA A 188 -25.69 24.23 -5.73
C ALA A 188 -26.45 25.20 -4.80
N THR A 189 -27.66 24.83 -4.35
CA THR A 189 -28.43 25.61 -3.37
C THR A 189 -28.19 25.19 -1.92
N ALA A 190 -27.53 24.04 -1.71
CA ALA A 190 -27.28 23.48 -0.39
C ALA A 190 -26.17 24.17 0.39
N ALA A 191 -25.17 24.78 -0.25
CA ALA A 191 -24.00 25.31 0.45
C ALA A 191 -24.37 26.38 1.51
N ASP A 192 -25.22 27.34 1.14
CA ASP A 192 -25.67 28.42 2.03
C ASP A 192 -26.64 27.91 3.10
N ARG A 193 -27.55 27.00 2.71
CA ARG A 193 -28.50 26.36 3.64
C ARG A 193 -27.78 25.52 4.69
N LEU A 194 -26.71 24.82 4.30
CA LEU A 194 -25.90 24.01 5.21
C LEU A 194 -25.11 24.87 6.20
N ALA A 195 -24.61 26.03 5.78
CA ALA A 195 -23.97 26.98 6.69
C ALA A 195 -24.96 27.49 7.75
N LEU A 196 -26.18 27.84 7.35
CA LEU A 196 -27.24 28.27 8.27
C LEU A 196 -27.67 27.17 9.24
N ILE A 197 -27.86 25.94 8.76
CA ILE A 197 -28.19 24.79 9.61
C ILE A 197 -27.06 24.51 10.62
N GLN A 198 -25.79 24.65 10.20
CA GLN A 198 -24.66 24.51 11.10
C GLN A 198 -24.68 25.57 12.20
N GLN A 199 -24.94 26.84 11.86
CA GLN A 199 -25.05 27.93 12.84
C GLN A 199 -26.20 27.71 13.82
N LEU A 200 -27.37 27.24 13.34
CA LEU A 200 -28.50 26.89 14.21
C LEU A 200 -28.16 25.74 15.17
N ALA A 201 -27.38 24.76 14.72
CA ALA A 201 -26.95 23.64 15.56
C ALA A 201 -25.98 24.10 16.66
N GLU A 202 -25.10 25.05 16.36
CA GLU A 202 -24.19 25.68 17.36
C GLU A 202 -24.97 26.52 18.39
N LEU A 203 -26.01 27.26 17.96
CA LEU A 203 -26.91 27.99 18.86
C LEU A 203 -27.73 27.07 19.79
N LYS A 204 -28.19 25.93 19.27
CA LYS A 204 -28.84 24.90 20.09
C LYS A 204 -27.86 24.28 21.09
N ALA A 205 -26.64 23.96 20.66
CA ALA A 205 -25.62 23.36 21.52
C ALA A 205 -25.16 24.30 22.66
N SER A 206 -25.19 25.61 22.43
CA SER A 206 -24.90 26.63 23.44
C SER A 206 -26.08 26.95 24.37
N GLY A 207 -27.25 26.34 24.17
CA GLY A 207 -28.46 26.57 24.96
C GLY A 207 -29.17 27.89 24.68
N VAL A 208 -28.73 28.63 23.65
CA VAL A 208 -29.37 29.89 23.21
C VAL A 208 -30.70 29.62 22.51
N LEU A 209 -30.83 28.45 21.87
CA LEU A 209 -32.04 28.02 21.19
C LEU A 209 -32.63 26.77 21.84
N THR A 210 -33.95 26.78 22.05
CA THR A 210 -34.69 25.58 22.46
C THR A 210 -34.77 24.57 21.31
N ALA A 211 -35.08 23.31 21.62
CA ALA A 211 -35.21 22.25 20.61
C ALA A 211 -36.35 22.53 19.60
N GLU A 212 -37.45 23.13 20.06
CA GLU A 212 -38.61 23.47 19.23
C GLU A 212 -38.31 24.62 18.28
N GLU A 213 -37.65 25.67 18.78
CA GLU A 213 -37.20 26.80 17.95
C GLU A 213 -36.18 26.36 16.89
N PHE A 214 -35.33 25.39 17.22
CA PHE A 214 -34.35 24.85 16.28
C PHE A 214 -35.03 24.13 15.12
N GLU A 215 -36.00 23.26 15.43
CA GLU A 215 -36.74 22.54 14.39
C GLU A 215 -37.56 23.49 13.51
N ALA A 216 -38.21 24.51 14.09
CA ALA A 216 -38.94 25.52 13.34
C ALA A 216 -38.03 26.31 12.37
N LYS A 217 -36.87 26.78 12.86
CA LYS A 217 -35.90 27.52 12.03
C LYS A 217 -35.24 26.65 10.97
N LYS A 218 -34.86 25.41 11.31
CA LYS A 218 -34.31 24.43 10.36
C LYS A 218 -35.27 24.20 9.19
N LEU A 219 -36.56 24.06 9.50
CA LEU A 219 -37.59 23.80 8.49
C LEU A 219 -37.79 25.00 7.57
N ALA A 220 -37.77 26.23 8.10
CA ALA A 220 -37.79 27.46 7.30
C ALA A 220 -36.56 27.59 6.38
N THR A 221 -35.35 27.27 6.89
CA THR A 221 -34.12 27.25 6.08
C THR A 221 -34.17 26.22 4.95
N LEU A 222 -34.72 25.03 5.20
CA LEU A 222 -34.86 23.98 4.19
C LEU A 222 -35.88 24.34 3.10
N ARG A 223 -36.93 25.09 3.44
CA ARG A 223 -37.90 25.65 2.47
C ARG A 223 -37.34 26.83 1.67
N GLY A 224 -36.27 27.47 2.15
CA GLY A 224 -35.68 28.65 1.53
C GLY A 224 -36.43 29.94 1.84
N GLU A 225 -37.15 30.00 2.97
CA GLU A 225 -37.96 31.15 3.41
C GLU A 225 -37.12 32.26 4.07
N HIS A 226 -35.82 32.05 4.28
CA HIS A 226 -34.89 33.10 4.71
C HIS A 226 -34.41 33.92 3.48
N ARG A 227 -35.13 35.01 3.21
CA ARG A 227 -34.63 36.16 2.44
C ARG A 227 -34.63 37.40 3.32
#